data_AF-A0A4R6LFL4-F1
#
_entry.id   AF-A0A4R6LFL4-F1
#
_cell.length_a   1.000
_cell.length_b   1.000
_cell.length_c   1.000
_cell.angle_alpha   90.00
_cell.angle_beta   90.00
_cell.angle_gamma   90.00
#
_symmetry.space_group_name_H-M   'P 1'
#
loop_
_entity.id
_entity.type
_entity.pdbx_description
1 polymer ?
#
loop_
_entity_poly.entity_id
_entity_poly.type
_entity_poly.pdbx_seq_one_letter_code
_entity_poly.pdbx_strand_id
1 'polypeptide(L)'
;MTRIKFIAFLLFTALISSCSSDENTDDNTNGNGNENPSVETSFNLTYDNQVKKVKSWEANKQGDFIEVLGTTEDGVAIDFKFNVYGNLYEASTVPTKAGSNVPALQASENFTANTFTFTLENINTTNKTVQVKFSGKVYEDAYDSESDFVVVSGSFKVQYKDITPEIEGQGTFAKLDGKDWHGIVMSGSIENLESKILYAENDGEYTFEIVYPNSGAKTGTFTFTTTSANRISFQKYDVATHDYIDYEVSGTVTYTTLTSSVVAGTFSLTATHPETKAKIVITAGTFKEKAPLF
;
A
#
# COMPACT_ATOMS: atom_id res chain seq x y z
N MET A 1 -17.01 -10.69 8.71
CA MET A 1 -17.19 -10.86 7.25
C MET A 1 -15.82 -11.20 6.67
N THR A 2 -15.68 -12.23 5.83
CA THR A 2 -14.36 -12.61 5.28
C THR A 2 -13.94 -11.60 4.22
N ARG A 3 -12.87 -10.84 4.45
CA ARG A 3 -12.25 -9.95 3.45
C ARG A 3 -11.32 -10.78 2.56
N ILE A 4 -11.41 -10.61 1.24
CA ILE A 4 -10.46 -11.20 0.30
C ILE A 4 -9.45 -10.11 -0.08
N LYS A 5 -8.16 -10.36 0.15
CA LYS A 5 -7.09 -9.43 -0.23
C LYS A 5 -6.81 -9.49 -1.72
N PHE A 6 -6.55 -8.32 -2.30
CA PHE A 6 -6.15 -8.13 -3.69
C PHE A 6 -4.80 -7.43 -3.69
N ILE A 7 -3.75 -8.18 -3.38
CA ILE A 7 -2.40 -7.65 -3.54
C ILE A 7 -2.08 -7.65 -5.03
N ALA A 8 -1.81 -6.46 -5.58
CA ALA A 8 -1.19 -6.32 -6.89
C ALA A 8 0.20 -6.95 -6.81
N PHE A 9 0.29 -8.25 -7.10
CA PHE A 9 1.55 -8.97 -7.17
C PHE A 9 2.25 -8.51 -8.45
N LEU A 10 3.13 -7.49 -8.37
CA LEU A 10 4.16 -7.36 -9.38
C LEU A 10 5.09 -8.54 -9.13
N LEU A 11 4.96 -9.58 -9.96
CA LEU A 11 5.93 -10.65 -10.01
C LEU A 11 7.29 -10.02 -10.34
N PHE A 12 8.11 -9.82 -9.31
CA PHE A 12 9.54 -9.69 -9.49
C PHE A 12 10.01 -10.95 -10.21
N THR A 13 10.18 -10.87 -11.53
CA THR A 13 10.80 -11.96 -12.28
C THR A 13 12.22 -12.07 -11.75
N ALA A 14 12.46 -13.09 -10.94
CA ALA A 14 13.76 -13.38 -10.35
C ALA A 14 14.81 -13.60 -11.45
N LEU A 15 15.41 -12.53 -11.94
CA LEU A 15 16.67 -12.56 -12.70
C LEU A 15 17.81 -12.65 -11.68
N ILE A 16 17.85 -13.76 -10.94
CA ILE A 16 19.03 -14.20 -10.18
C ILE A 16 20.07 -14.73 -11.16
N SER A 17 20.61 -13.85 -12.00
CA SER A 17 21.80 -14.08 -12.80
C SER A 17 22.30 -12.79 -13.44
N SER A 18 22.95 -11.94 -12.64
CA SER A 18 24.10 -11.20 -13.14
C SER A 18 25.07 -10.91 -12.01
N CYS A 19 26.23 -11.57 -12.10
CA CYS A 19 27.42 -11.26 -11.35
C CYS A 19 27.80 -9.80 -11.60
N SER A 20 27.82 -8.97 -10.55
CA SER A 20 28.79 -7.86 -10.53
C SER A 20 30.11 -8.48 -10.10
N SER A 21 30.87 -9.02 -11.05
CA SER A 21 32.28 -9.32 -10.84
C SER A 21 33.05 -8.02 -10.94
N ASP A 22 33.54 -7.51 -9.81
CA ASP A 22 34.66 -6.58 -9.78
C ASP A 22 35.90 -7.33 -10.29
N GLU A 23 36.11 -7.33 -11.61
CA GLU A 23 37.40 -7.69 -12.19
C GLU A 23 38.28 -6.45 -12.19
N ASN A 24 39.06 -6.35 -11.12
CA ASN A 24 40.16 -5.43 -10.94
C ASN A 24 41.18 -5.67 -12.07
N THR A 25 41.13 -4.86 -13.12
CA THR A 25 42.17 -4.82 -14.15
C THR A 25 42.57 -3.36 -14.36
N ASP A 26 43.67 -2.98 -13.70
CA ASP A 26 44.45 -1.81 -14.05
C ASP A 26 44.85 -1.91 -15.52
N ASP A 27 44.32 -1.04 -16.39
CA ASP A 27 45.16 -0.49 -17.45
C ASP A 27 44.70 0.88 -17.94
N ASN A 28 45.72 1.73 -18.08
CA ASN A 28 45.69 3.16 -18.22
C ASN A 28 45.36 3.58 -19.65
N THR A 29 44.22 4.24 -19.92
CA THR A 29 44.06 5.07 -21.12
C THR A 29 43.13 6.27 -20.90
N ASN A 30 43.68 7.46 -21.14
CA ASN A 30 42.98 8.73 -21.33
C ASN A 30 41.73 8.58 -22.21
N GLY A 31 40.56 8.77 -21.63
CA GLY A 31 39.29 8.85 -22.33
C GLY A 31 38.42 9.91 -21.67
N ASN A 32 38.08 10.94 -22.43
CA ASN A 32 37.13 11.99 -22.07
C ASN A 32 35.73 11.36 -21.97
N GLY A 33 35.46 10.67 -20.86
CA GLY A 33 34.24 9.96 -20.58
C GLY A 33 33.28 10.88 -19.84
N ASN A 34 32.16 11.19 -20.48
CA ASN A 34 31.00 11.76 -19.82
C ASN A 34 30.41 10.68 -18.91
N GLU A 35 31.09 10.40 -17.79
CA GLU A 35 30.61 9.49 -16.75
C GLU A 35 29.37 10.14 -16.15
N ASN A 36 28.21 9.63 -16.56
CA ASN A 36 26.97 9.93 -15.90
C ASN A 36 27.17 9.57 -14.42
N PRO A 37 27.05 10.52 -13.46
CA PRO A 37 27.45 10.27 -12.08
C PRO A 37 26.71 9.04 -11.56
N SER A 38 27.46 8.03 -11.09
CA SER A 38 26.89 6.81 -10.53
C SER A 38 25.94 7.20 -9.40
N VAL A 39 24.65 6.92 -9.57
CA VAL A 39 23.64 7.26 -8.56
C VAL A 39 23.89 6.40 -7.33
N GLU A 40 24.32 7.02 -6.24
CA GLU A 40 24.56 6.36 -4.96
C GLU A 40 23.27 5.70 -4.46
N THR A 41 23.32 4.38 -4.24
CA THR A 41 22.23 3.56 -3.72
C THR A 41 22.66 2.83 -2.44
N SER A 42 21.71 2.57 -1.54
CA SER A 42 21.96 1.85 -0.29
C SER A 42 20.69 1.17 0.22
N PHE A 43 20.88 0.09 0.99
CA PHE A 43 19.80 -0.58 1.70
C PHE A 43 20.32 -1.10 3.04
N ASN A 44 19.90 -0.46 4.13
CA ASN A 44 20.24 -0.83 5.49
C ASN A 44 19.03 -1.52 6.14
N LEU A 45 19.26 -2.66 6.77
CA LEU A 45 18.24 -3.42 7.49
C LEU A 45 18.78 -3.88 8.84
N THR A 46 18.03 -3.63 9.89
CA THR A 46 18.11 -4.30 11.19
C THR A 46 16.86 -5.15 11.34
N TYR A 47 17.05 -6.43 11.62
CA TYR A 47 15.98 -7.41 11.82
C TYR A 47 16.20 -8.06 13.17
N ASP A 48 15.25 -7.91 14.08
CA ASP A 48 15.32 -8.38 15.47
C ASP A 48 16.63 -7.96 16.16
N ASN A 49 16.92 -6.66 16.12
CA ASN A 49 18.13 -6.05 16.69
C ASN A 49 19.47 -6.52 16.07
N GLN A 50 19.43 -7.29 14.98
CA GLN A 50 20.63 -7.70 14.24
C GLN A 50 20.72 -6.96 12.91
N VAL A 51 21.86 -6.33 12.66
CA VAL A 51 22.15 -5.75 11.34
C VAL A 51 22.24 -6.90 10.32
N LYS A 52 21.40 -6.82 9.29
CA LYS A 52 21.38 -7.76 8.18
C LYS A 52 22.01 -7.12 6.96
N LYS A 53 22.98 -7.82 6.34
CA LYS A 53 23.59 -7.37 5.09
C LYS A 53 22.63 -7.67 3.94
N VAL A 54 22.08 -6.62 3.33
CA VAL A 54 21.26 -6.72 2.12
C VAL A 54 22.18 -6.92 0.92
N LYS A 55 22.00 -8.02 0.18
CA LYS A 55 22.82 -8.40 -0.98
C LYS A 55 22.24 -7.94 -2.32
N SER A 56 20.93 -7.74 -2.38
CA SER A 56 20.23 -7.33 -3.60
C SER A 56 18.94 -6.61 -3.25
N TRP A 57 18.53 -5.70 -4.12
CA TRP A 57 17.23 -5.05 -4.04
C TRP A 57 16.70 -4.72 -5.42
N GLU A 58 15.38 -4.63 -5.52
CA GLU A 58 14.68 -4.17 -6.70
C GLU A 58 13.58 -3.19 -6.30
N ALA A 59 13.34 -2.18 -7.12
CA ALA A 59 12.24 -1.26 -6.93
C ALA A 59 11.50 -1.00 -8.24
N ASN A 60 10.19 -1.02 -8.18
CA ASN A 60 9.30 -0.81 -9.31
C ASN A 60 8.27 0.26 -8.95
N LYS A 61 7.99 1.17 -9.89
CA LYS A 61 6.98 2.22 -9.76
C LYS A 61 5.93 2.04 -10.84
N GLN A 62 4.67 2.00 -10.42
CA GLN A 62 3.51 1.87 -11.30
C GLN A 62 2.50 2.96 -10.96
N GLY A 63 2.39 3.99 -11.81
CA GLY A 63 1.58 5.17 -11.46
C GLY A 63 2.07 5.78 -10.15
N ASP A 64 1.18 5.90 -9.17
CA ASP A 64 1.50 6.41 -7.82
C ASP A 64 1.98 5.33 -6.84
N PHE A 65 1.96 4.05 -7.24
CA PHE A 65 2.37 2.91 -6.42
C PHE A 65 3.86 2.61 -6.61
N ILE A 66 4.55 2.27 -5.52
CA ILE A 66 5.96 1.86 -5.51
C ILE A 66 6.08 0.59 -4.67
N GLU A 67 6.81 -0.40 -5.19
CA GLU A 67 7.21 -1.61 -4.49
C GLU A 67 8.74 -1.67 -4.39
N VAL A 68 9.26 -2.02 -3.23
CA VAL A 68 10.70 -2.17 -2.96
C VAL A 68 10.94 -3.47 -2.21
N LEU A 69 11.68 -4.38 -2.86
CA LEU A 69 12.08 -5.66 -2.30
C LEU A 69 13.58 -5.65 -2.02
N GLY A 70 13.97 -5.88 -0.77
CA GLY A 70 15.36 -6.13 -0.35
C GLY A 70 15.56 -7.59 0.03
N THR A 71 16.74 -8.16 -0.24
CA THR A 71 17.07 -9.53 0.15
C THR A 71 18.42 -9.60 0.83
N THR A 72 18.50 -10.30 1.96
CA THR A 72 19.71 -10.45 2.76
C THR A 72 20.51 -11.71 2.40
N GLU A 73 21.78 -11.76 2.82
CA GLU A 73 22.63 -12.95 2.64
C GLU A 73 22.13 -14.18 3.41
N ASP A 74 21.56 -13.96 4.60
CA ASP A 74 21.06 -15.00 5.51
C ASP A 74 19.62 -15.46 5.18
N GLY A 75 19.02 -14.91 4.12
CA GLY A 75 17.80 -15.45 3.52
C GLY A 75 16.49 -14.85 4.04
N VAL A 76 16.53 -13.60 4.50
CA VAL A 76 15.36 -12.76 4.75
C VAL A 76 15.12 -11.89 3.52
N ALA A 77 13.89 -11.89 3.00
CA ALA A 77 13.41 -10.86 2.09
C ALA A 77 12.54 -9.88 2.88
N ILE A 78 12.68 -8.58 2.60
CA ILE A 78 11.80 -7.53 3.13
C ILE A 78 11.16 -6.79 1.96
N ASP A 79 9.84 -6.73 1.95
CA ASP A 79 9.03 -6.10 0.90
C ASP A 79 8.27 -4.90 1.46
N PHE A 80 8.21 -3.83 0.67
CA PHE A 80 7.49 -2.61 0.99
C PHE A 80 6.62 -2.21 -0.20
N LYS A 81 5.33 -1.99 0.04
CA LYS A 81 4.37 -1.45 -0.93
C LYS A 81 3.82 -0.14 -0.40
N PHE A 82 3.99 0.95 -1.13
CA PHE A 82 3.60 2.28 -0.68
C PHE A 82 3.25 3.19 -1.86
N ASN A 83 2.72 4.39 -1.59
CA ASN A 83 2.46 5.37 -2.63
C ASN A 83 3.45 6.54 -2.64
N VAL A 84 3.43 7.33 -3.71
CA VAL A 84 4.26 8.54 -3.85
C VAL A 84 3.96 9.65 -2.82
N TYR A 85 2.86 9.53 -2.08
CA TYR A 85 2.47 10.43 -1.00
C TYR A 85 3.03 10.00 0.36
N GLY A 86 3.69 8.84 0.43
CA GLY A 86 4.35 8.31 1.61
C GLY A 86 3.49 7.38 2.47
N ASN A 87 2.28 7.01 2.02
CA ASN A 87 1.46 6.04 2.75
C ASN A 87 1.95 4.62 2.51
N LEU A 88 2.20 3.88 3.60
CA LEU A 88 2.56 2.47 3.56
C LEU A 88 1.31 1.59 3.42
N TYR A 89 1.25 0.75 2.40
CA TYR A 89 0.18 -0.24 2.24
C TYR A 89 0.56 -1.60 2.82
N GLU A 90 1.83 -1.98 2.67
CA GLU A 90 2.34 -3.26 3.18
C GLU A 90 3.82 -3.13 3.53
N ALA A 91 4.21 -3.70 4.66
CA ALA A 91 5.58 -4.09 4.92
C ALA A 91 5.59 -5.55 5.37
N SER A 92 6.33 -6.41 4.70
CA SER A 92 6.39 -7.83 5.02
C SER A 92 7.80 -8.39 4.96
N THR A 93 8.04 -9.48 5.68
CA THR A 93 9.30 -10.21 5.61
C THR A 93 9.01 -11.67 5.34
N VAL A 94 9.73 -12.29 4.40
CA VAL A 94 9.52 -13.69 4.03
C VAL A 94 10.85 -14.44 3.88
N PRO A 95 10.88 -15.76 4.10
CA PRO A 95 12.06 -16.56 3.82
C PRO A 95 12.36 -16.60 2.32
N THR A 96 13.63 -16.45 1.94
CA THR A 96 14.05 -16.51 0.52
C THR A 96 14.29 -17.94 0.04
N LYS A 97 14.18 -18.93 0.93
CA LYS A 97 14.43 -20.35 0.66
C LYS A 97 13.42 -21.21 1.40
N ALA A 98 12.90 -22.23 0.73
CA ALA A 98 12.05 -23.24 1.37
C ALA A 98 12.81 -23.94 2.50
N GLY A 99 12.15 -24.16 3.64
CA GLY A 99 12.73 -24.79 4.83
C GLY A 99 13.63 -23.88 5.67
N SER A 100 13.66 -22.57 5.39
CA SER A 100 14.28 -21.58 6.29
C SER A 100 13.49 -21.46 7.59
N ASN A 101 14.18 -21.16 8.70
CA ASN A 101 13.56 -20.83 9.99
C ASN A 101 13.10 -19.36 10.08
N VAL A 102 13.30 -18.58 9.01
CA VAL A 102 12.79 -17.19 8.94
C VAL A 102 11.27 -17.25 8.76
N PRO A 103 10.48 -16.70 9.71
CA PRO A 103 9.02 -16.68 9.58
C PRO A 103 8.59 -15.69 8.49
N ALA A 104 7.42 -15.96 7.89
CA ALA A 104 6.71 -14.97 7.09
C ALA A 104 5.96 -14.06 8.05
N LEU A 105 6.25 -12.76 8.02
CA LEU A 105 5.69 -11.76 8.93
C LEU A 105 5.21 -10.55 8.15
N GLN A 106 4.25 -9.80 8.68
CA GLN A 106 3.72 -8.60 8.04
C GLN A 106 3.37 -7.53 9.08
N ALA A 107 3.58 -6.27 8.76
CA ALA A 107 3.13 -5.15 9.59
C ALA A 107 1.60 -5.19 9.74
N SER A 108 1.09 -4.61 10.84
CA SER A 108 -0.36 -4.58 11.10
C SER A 108 -1.14 -4.07 9.89
N GLU A 109 -2.15 -4.80 9.47
CA GLU A 109 -3.02 -4.36 8.36
C GLU A 109 -4.05 -3.33 8.80
N ASN A 110 -4.44 -3.39 10.07
CA ASN A 110 -5.30 -2.37 10.64
C ASN A 110 -4.41 -1.22 11.13
N PHE A 111 -4.60 -0.03 10.55
CA PHE A 111 -3.92 1.20 10.95
C PHE A 111 -2.40 1.02 11.12
N THR A 112 -1.72 0.64 10.03
CA THR A 112 -0.30 0.29 10.00
C THR A 112 0.59 1.33 10.69
N ALA A 113 0.32 2.63 10.50
CA ALA A 113 1.11 3.72 11.09
C ALA A 113 1.13 3.72 12.63
N ASN A 114 0.19 3.02 13.30
CA ASN A 114 0.17 2.88 14.75
C ASN A 114 1.30 1.98 15.29
N THR A 115 1.77 1.02 14.49
CA THR A 115 2.80 0.04 14.91
C THR A 115 4.04 0.02 14.02
N PHE A 116 3.99 0.74 12.90
CA PHE A 116 5.07 0.80 11.92
C PHE A 116 5.23 2.22 11.40
N THR A 117 6.37 2.84 11.70
CA THR A 117 6.76 4.13 11.14
C THR A 117 7.39 3.92 9.77
N PHE A 118 6.82 4.58 8.76
CA PHE A 118 7.36 4.65 7.41
C PHE A 118 7.47 6.12 7.01
N THR A 119 8.62 6.54 6.50
CA THR A 119 8.87 7.94 6.13
C THR A 119 9.51 7.98 4.76
N LEU A 120 8.73 8.45 3.78
CA LEU A 120 9.22 8.80 2.46
C LEU A 120 10.01 10.10 2.54
N GLU A 121 11.34 10.01 2.41
CA GLU A 121 12.21 11.18 2.49
C GLU A 121 12.33 11.91 1.16
N ASN A 122 12.38 11.17 0.04
CA ASN A 122 12.54 11.74 -1.28
C ASN A 122 12.09 10.79 -2.40
N ILE A 123 11.50 11.35 -3.45
CA ILE A 123 11.35 10.72 -4.76
C ILE A 123 11.97 11.64 -5.80
N ASN A 124 13.06 11.19 -6.42
CA ASN A 124 13.70 11.90 -7.52
C ASN A 124 13.27 11.28 -8.85
N THR A 125 12.42 11.99 -9.58
CA THR A 125 11.87 11.53 -10.87
C THR A 125 12.87 11.61 -12.02
N THR A 126 13.93 12.42 -11.91
CA THR A 126 15.01 12.52 -12.91
C THR A 126 15.95 11.33 -12.83
N ASN A 127 16.45 11.02 -11.63
CA ASN A 127 17.39 9.93 -11.38
C ASN A 127 16.67 8.61 -11.07
N LYS A 128 15.33 8.62 -11.08
CA LYS A 128 14.45 7.50 -10.73
C LYS A 128 14.86 6.83 -9.42
N THR A 129 14.98 7.61 -8.35
CA THR A 129 15.31 7.08 -7.02
C THR A 129 14.22 7.36 -6.01
N VAL A 130 14.08 6.45 -5.06
CA VAL A 130 13.23 6.60 -3.89
C VAL A 130 14.05 6.39 -2.62
N GLN A 131 13.84 7.25 -1.63
CA GLN A 131 14.54 7.23 -0.35
C GLN A 131 13.54 7.19 0.80
N VAL A 132 13.74 6.24 1.72
CA VAL A 132 12.82 5.94 2.82
C VAL A 132 13.59 5.61 4.09
N LYS A 133 12.99 5.94 5.23
CA LYS A 133 13.31 5.39 6.56
C LYS A 133 12.12 4.61 7.09
N PHE A 134 12.39 3.51 7.78
CA PHE A 134 11.34 2.68 8.37
C PHE A 134 11.76 2.12 9.73
N SER A 135 10.77 1.89 10.60
CA SER A 135 10.94 1.15 11.84
C SER A 135 9.59 0.70 12.40
N GLY A 136 9.47 -0.54 12.83
CA GLY A 136 8.22 -1.03 13.39
C GLY A 136 8.23 -2.52 13.68
N LYS A 137 7.03 -3.03 14.00
CA LYS A 137 6.80 -4.45 14.21
C LYS A 137 6.23 -5.11 12.96
N VAL A 138 6.68 -6.32 12.68
CA VAL A 138 6.03 -7.24 11.73
C VAL A 138 5.65 -8.52 12.49
N TYR A 139 4.40 -8.94 12.32
CA TYR A 139 3.69 -9.92 13.13
C TYR A 139 3.50 -11.24 12.37
N GLU A 140 3.38 -12.35 13.10
CA GLU A 140 2.98 -13.64 12.53
C GLU A 140 1.53 -13.61 12.01
N ASP A 141 0.64 -12.90 12.70
CA ASP A 141 -0.70 -12.56 12.22
C ASP A 141 -0.88 -11.03 12.21
N ALA A 142 -0.93 -10.46 11.02
CA ALA A 142 -1.06 -9.01 10.81
C ALA A 142 -2.41 -8.42 11.27
N TYR A 143 -3.39 -9.25 11.65
CA TYR A 143 -4.65 -8.80 12.23
C TYR A 143 -4.69 -8.92 13.76
N ASP A 144 -3.73 -9.61 14.36
CA ASP A 144 -3.64 -9.81 15.80
C ASP A 144 -2.45 -9.04 16.36
N SER A 145 -2.75 -7.91 17.01
CA SER A 145 -1.75 -7.05 17.65
C SER A 145 -1.01 -7.71 18.82
N GLU A 146 -1.52 -8.83 19.34
CA GLU A 146 -0.90 -9.61 20.41
C GLU A 146 -0.07 -10.79 19.89
N SER A 147 -0.12 -11.07 18.58
CA SER A 147 0.66 -12.16 17.99
C SER A 147 2.17 -11.92 18.08
N ASP A 148 2.93 -13.01 17.97
CA ASP A 148 4.39 -12.96 17.98
C ASP A 148 4.89 -12.04 16.84
N PHE A 149 5.93 -11.26 17.14
CA PHE A 149 6.45 -10.27 16.21
C PHE A 149 7.97 -10.15 16.28
N VAL A 150 8.54 -9.56 15.23
CA VAL A 150 9.91 -9.05 15.24
C VAL A 150 9.92 -7.56 15.00
N VAL A 151 10.95 -6.88 15.50
CA VAL A 151 11.19 -5.47 15.20
C VAL A 151 12.11 -5.37 14.01
N VAL A 152 11.70 -4.58 13.00
CA VAL A 152 12.53 -4.21 11.87
C VAL A 152 12.80 -2.71 11.87
N SER A 153 13.96 -2.30 11.40
CA SER A 153 14.28 -0.89 11.17
C SER A 153 15.34 -0.74 10.10
N GLY A 154 15.41 0.44 9.49
CA GLY A 154 16.40 0.69 8.46
C GLY A 154 16.08 1.88 7.59
N SER A 155 16.76 1.90 6.45
CA SER A 155 16.61 2.94 5.44
C SER A 155 17.05 2.39 4.10
N PHE A 156 16.45 2.88 3.03
CA PHE A 156 16.93 2.59 1.68
C PHE A 156 16.92 3.84 0.81
N LYS A 157 17.85 3.87 -0.14
CA LYS A 157 17.87 4.79 -1.28
C LYS A 157 18.14 3.93 -2.50
N VAL A 158 17.12 3.64 -3.29
CA VAL A 158 17.19 2.68 -4.39
C VAL A 158 16.72 3.30 -5.69
N GLN A 159 17.28 2.85 -6.81
CA GLN A 159 16.75 3.17 -8.13
C GLN A 159 15.51 2.32 -8.41
N TYR A 160 14.47 2.94 -8.95
CA TYR A 160 13.26 2.27 -9.38
C TYR A 160 13.13 2.26 -10.91
N LYS A 161 12.42 1.27 -11.43
CA LYS A 161 11.98 1.22 -12.83
C LYS A 161 10.52 1.63 -12.93
N ASP A 162 10.17 2.38 -13.96
CA ASP A 162 8.75 2.62 -14.27
C ASP A 162 8.18 1.40 -14.97
N ILE A 163 7.05 0.92 -14.48
CA ILE A 163 6.24 -0.13 -15.08
C ILE A 163 4.91 0.46 -15.52
N THR A 164 4.43 0.05 -16.70
CA THR A 164 3.12 0.46 -17.21
C THR A 164 2.01 0.00 -16.28
N PRO A 165 1.14 0.90 -15.80
CA PRO A 165 0.05 0.51 -14.93
C PRO A 165 -1.02 -0.33 -15.62
N GLU A 166 -1.51 -1.36 -14.91
CA GLU A 166 -2.70 -2.12 -15.33
C GLU A 166 -3.92 -1.19 -15.39
N ILE A 167 -4.05 -0.30 -14.41
CA ILE A 167 -5.09 0.72 -14.33
C ILE A 167 -4.41 2.09 -14.17
N GLU A 168 -4.40 2.88 -15.24
CA GLU A 168 -3.85 4.24 -15.20
C GLU A 168 -4.65 5.11 -14.21
N GLY A 169 -3.95 5.82 -13.31
CA GLY A 169 -4.59 6.65 -12.28
C GLY A 169 -5.38 5.84 -11.25
N GLN A 170 -4.96 4.61 -10.96
CA GLN A 170 -5.56 3.80 -9.90
C GLN A 170 -5.39 4.48 -8.53
N GLY A 171 -6.44 4.41 -7.71
CA GLY A 171 -6.44 4.87 -6.33
C GLY A 171 -7.77 5.50 -5.92
N THR A 172 -7.86 5.77 -4.62
CA THR A 172 -8.96 6.49 -3.99
C THR A 172 -8.38 7.70 -3.27
N PHE A 173 -8.88 8.88 -3.61
CA PHE A 173 -8.38 10.16 -3.13
C PHE A 173 -9.51 11.00 -2.59
N ALA A 174 -9.30 11.68 -1.48
CA ALA A 174 -10.30 12.57 -0.88
C ALA A 174 -9.63 13.63 -0.01
N LYS A 175 -10.44 14.57 0.50
CA LYS A 175 -10.05 15.48 1.58
C LYS A 175 -10.91 15.23 2.81
N LEU A 176 -10.29 14.87 3.93
CA LEU A 176 -10.93 14.72 5.24
C LEU A 176 -10.68 16.00 6.04
N ASP A 177 -11.71 16.79 6.27
CA ASP A 177 -11.61 18.13 6.90
C ASP A 177 -10.53 19.01 6.24
N GLY A 178 -10.45 18.92 4.91
CA GLY A 178 -9.52 19.69 4.09
C GLY A 178 -8.11 19.10 3.97
N LYS A 179 -7.78 18.03 4.70
CA LYS A 179 -6.49 17.32 4.59
C LYS A 179 -6.57 16.24 3.53
N ASP A 180 -5.55 16.15 2.69
CA ASP A 180 -5.48 15.14 1.64
C ASP A 180 -5.40 13.72 2.25
N TRP A 181 -6.14 12.80 1.65
CA TRP A 181 -6.14 11.39 1.96
C TRP A 181 -5.97 10.63 0.66
N HIS A 182 -4.99 9.72 0.64
CA HIS A 182 -4.64 8.91 -0.51
C HIS A 182 -4.62 7.45 -0.08
N GLY A 183 -5.36 6.60 -0.77
CA GLY A 183 -5.40 5.18 -0.53
C GLY A 183 -5.67 4.39 -1.82
N ILE A 184 -5.81 3.09 -1.67
CA ILE A 184 -6.08 2.16 -2.76
C ILE A 184 -6.96 1.01 -2.26
N VAL A 185 -7.74 0.40 -3.13
CA VAL A 185 -8.48 -0.81 -2.78
C VAL A 185 -7.51 -1.98 -2.56
N MET A 186 -7.44 -2.46 -1.31
CA MET A 186 -6.58 -3.57 -0.89
C MET A 186 -7.38 -4.87 -0.71
N SER A 187 -8.67 -4.77 -0.43
CA SER A 187 -9.53 -5.92 -0.23
C SER A 187 -10.96 -5.66 -0.69
N GLY A 188 -11.76 -6.72 -0.74
CA GLY A 188 -13.17 -6.64 -1.10
C GLY A 188 -13.98 -7.76 -0.48
N SER A 189 -15.29 -7.57 -0.43
CA SER A 189 -16.25 -8.58 0.03
C SER A 189 -17.58 -8.48 -0.71
N ILE A 190 -18.39 -9.53 -0.56
CA ILE A 190 -19.81 -9.51 -0.89
C ILE A 190 -20.60 -9.57 0.42
N GLU A 191 -21.46 -8.57 0.63
CA GLU A 191 -22.37 -8.50 1.76
C GLU A 191 -23.74 -9.03 1.35
N ASN A 192 -24.22 -10.04 2.08
CA ASN A 192 -25.56 -10.65 1.95
C ASN A 192 -25.94 -11.08 0.51
N LEU A 193 -24.95 -11.33 -0.35
CA LEU A 193 -25.12 -11.57 -1.80
C LEU A 193 -25.70 -10.38 -2.60
N GLU A 194 -25.98 -9.26 -1.94
CA GLU A 194 -26.67 -8.10 -2.51
C GLU A 194 -25.72 -6.98 -2.88
N SER A 195 -24.65 -6.78 -2.12
CA SER A 195 -23.72 -5.65 -2.29
C SER A 195 -22.28 -6.13 -2.44
N LYS A 196 -21.54 -5.50 -3.35
CA LYS A 196 -20.09 -5.57 -3.42
C LYS A 196 -19.52 -4.41 -2.64
N ILE A 197 -18.50 -4.68 -1.85
CA ILE A 197 -17.78 -3.70 -1.03
C ILE A 197 -16.30 -3.76 -1.44
N LEU A 198 -15.73 -2.61 -1.77
CA LEU A 198 -14.29 -2.44 -1.97
C LEU A 198 -13.72 -1.61 -0.82
N TYR A 199 -12.71 -2.13 -0.15
CA TYR A 199 -12.07 -1.46 1.00
C TYR A 199 -10.84 -0.71 0.50
N ALA A 200 -10.98 0.61 0.39
CA ALA A 200 -9.90 1.53 0.08
C ALA A 200 -9.22 1.97 1.38
N GLU A 201 -7.94 1.64 1.48
CA GLU A 201 -7.15 1.71 2.72
C GLU A 201 -5.83 2.44 2.46
N ASN A 202 -5.24 2.96 3.53
CA ASN A 202 -3.86 3.44 3.60
C ASN A 202 -3.28 3.12 4.98
N ASP A 203 -2.11 3.64 5.33
CA ASP A 203 -1.48 3.41 6.64
C ASP A 203 -2.19 4.10 7.81
N GLY A 204 -3.22 4.91 7.56
CA GLY A 204 -3.98 5.66 8.56
C GLY A 204 -5.09 4.87 9.24
N GLU A 205 -5.81 5.56 10.13
CA GLU A 205 -6.89 4.97 10.94
C GLU A 205 -8.22 4.82 10.19
N TYR A 206 -8.37 5.42 9.01
CA TYR A 206 -9.65 5.49 8.29
C TYR A 206 -9.66 4.60 7.05
N THR A 207 -10.80 3.95 6.81
CA THR A 207 -11.06 3.14 5.62
C THR A 207 -12.30 3.67 4.90
N PHE A 208 -12.21 3.78 3.58
CA PHE A 208 -13.35 4.01 2.72
C PHE A 208 -13.88 2.70 2.16
N GLU A 209 -15.19 2.56 2.15
CA GLU A 209 -15.86 1.41 1.57
C GLU A 209 -16.71 1.86 0.38
N ILE A 210 -16.31 1.47 -0.82
CA ILE A 210 -17.05 1.76 -2.05
C ILE A 210 -18.10 0.65 -2.22
N VAL A 211 -19.37 1.00 -2.06
CA VAL A 211 -20.47 0.02 -2.02
C VAL A 211 -21.43 0.21 -3.19
N TYR A 212 -21.63 -0.87 -3.94
CA TYR A 212 -22.55 -0.92 -5.06
C TYR A 212 -23.24 -2.29 -5.16
N PRO A 213 -24.42 -2.39 -5.81
CA PRO A 213 -25.13 -3.66 -5.94
C PRO A 213 -24.30 -4.74 -6.64
N ASN A 214 -24.33 -5.96 -6.10
CA ASN A 214 -23.70 -7.13 -6.70
C ASN A 214 -24.34 -7.51 -8.05
N SER A 215 -25.66 -7.33 -8.16
CA SER A 215 -26.43 -7.49 -9.39
C SER A 215 -27.14 -6.20 -9.77
N GLY A 216 -27.22 -5.88 -11.07
CA GLY A 216 -27.89 -4.67 -11.54
C GLY A 216 -27.15 -3.37 -11.21
N ALA A 217 -25.83 -3.44 -10.96
CA ALA A 217 -24.97 -2.27 -10.83
C ALA A 217 -25.11 -1.37 -12.05
N LYS A 218 -25.32 -0.08 -11.83
CA LYS A 218 -25.48 0.91 -12.91
C LYS A 218 -24.73 2.19 -12.57
N THR A 219 -24.13 2.78 -13.60
CA THR A 219 -23.51 4.10 -13.49
C THR A 219 -24.58 5.17 -13.23
N GLY A 220 -24.15 6.32 -12.71
CA GLY A 220 -25.04 7.43 -12.36
C GLY A 220 -24.67 8.08 -11.04
N THR A 221 -25.42 9.12 -10.70
CA THR A 221 -25.28 9.85 -9.43
C THR A 221 -26.37 9.43 -8.46
N PHE A 222 -25.98 9.12 -7.23
CA PHE A 222 -26.84 8.66 -6.17
C PHE A 222 -26.61 9.49 -4.91
N THR A 223 -27.68 10.06 -4.37
CA THR A 223 -27.70 10.52 -2.98
C THR A 223 -27.80 9.29 -2.08
N PHE A 224 -27.06 9.26 -0.98
CA PHE A 224 -27.01 8.10 -0.10
C PHE A 224 -27.02 8.47 1.38
N THR A 225 -27.41 7.47 2.17
CA THR A 225 -27.21 7.37 3.62
C THR A 225 -26.54 6.02 3.94
N THR A 226 -26.21 5.74 5.21
CA THR A 226 -25.57 4.48 5.65
C THR A 226 -26.25 3.20 5.12
N THR A 227 -27.56 3.20 4.91
CA THR A 227 -28.31 2.00 4.48
C THR A 227 -28.51 1.89 2.96
N SER A 228 -28.00 2.85 2.19
CA SER A 228 -28.21 2.88 0.73
C SER A 228 -27.37 1.81 0.01
N ALA A 229 -27.93 1.20 -1.05
CA ALA A 229 -27.24 0.18 -1.84
C ALA A 229 -26.09 0.73 -2.71
N ASN A 230 -26.16 2.02 -3.08
CA ASN A 230 -25.08 2.76 -3.71
C ASN A 230 -24.61 3.81 -2.70
N ARG A 231 -23.46 3.61 -2.08
CA ARG A 231 -22.94 4.51 -1.04
C ARG A 231 -21.41 4.46 -0.98
N ILE A 232 -20.86 5.44 -0.29
CA ILE A 232 -19.54 5.32 0.32
C ILE A 232 -19.75 5.15 1.83
N SER A 233 -19.31 4.03 2.37
CA SER A 233 -19.20 3.80 3.81
C SER A 233 -17.85 4.31 4.32
N PHE A 234 -17.77 4.64 5.61
CA PHE A 234 -16.58 5.22 6.22
C PHE A 234 -16.44 4.69 7.65
N GLN A 235 -15.27 4.14 7.97
CA GLN A 235 -14.99 3.56 9.28
C GLN A 235 -13.63 4.03 9.80
N LYS A 236 -13.48 4.00 11.12
CA LYS A 236 -12.22 4.26 11.82
C LYS A 236 -11.82 3.05 12.64
N TYR A 237 -10.57 2.63 12.58
CA TYR A 237 -10.03 1.61 13.48
C TYR A 237 -9.74 2.22 14.87
N ASP A 238 -10.29 1.61 15.92
CA ASP A 238 -10.02 1.98 17.31
C ASP A 238 -8.97 1.07 17.92
N VAL A 239 -7.81 1.64 18.25
CA VAL A 239 -6.68 0.93 18.85
C VAL A 239 -6.93 0.50 20.30
N ALA A 240 -7.96 1.04 20.97
CA ALA A 240 -8.27 0.65 22.34
C ALA A 240 -9.09 -0.65 22.40
N THR A 241 -10.01 -0.83 21.45
CA THR A 241 -10.88 -2.02 21.37
C THR A 241 -10.42 -3.01 20.31
N HIS A 242 -9.52 -2.60 19.41
CA HIS A 242 -9.11 -3.34 18.21
C HIS A 242 -10.26 -3.63 17.23
N ASP A 243 -11.29 -2.77 17.22
CA ASP A 243 -12.47 -2.89 16.37
C ASP A 243 -12.64 -1.65 15.46
N TYR A 244 -13.47 -1.80 14.42
CA TYR A 244 -13.87 -0.69 13.56
C TYR A 244 -15.12 0.01 14.10
N ILE A 245 -15.06 1.34 14.13
CA ILE A 245 -16.21 2.21 14.39
C ILE A 245 -16.78 2.65 13.05
N ASP A 246 -17.98 2.17 12.73
CA ASP A 246 -18.74 2.60 11.56
C ASP A 246 -19.37 3.97 11.77
N TYR A 247 -19.11 4.91 10.86
CA TYR A 247 -19.70 6.24 10.92
C TYR A 247 -21.09 6.26 10.26
N GLU A 248 -21.98 7.07 10.81
CA GLU A 248 -23.22 7.45 10.12
C GLU A 248 -22.85 8.38 8.95
N VAL A 249 -23.20 8.00 7.72
CA VAL A 249 -22.79 8.73 6.51
C VAL A 249 -24.01 9.25 5.75
N SER A 250 -23.84 10.41 5.12
CA SER A 250 -24.76 10.92 4.11
C SER A 250 -24.02 11.75 3.07
N GLY A 251 -24.40 11.63 1.79
CA GLY A 251 -23.66 12.29 0.72
C GLY A 251 -24.14 11.93 -0.68
N THR A 252 -23.25 12.13 -1.64
CA THR A 252 -23.44 11.79 -3.05
C THR A 252 -22.28 10.96 -3.56
N VAL A 253 -22.59 9.91 -4.33
CA VAL A 253 -21.61 9.14 -5.10
C VAL A 253 -22.02 9.14 -6.56
N THR A 254 -21.07 9.37 -7.45
CA THR A 254 -21.25 9.28 -8.89
C THR A 254 -20.36 8.18 -9.43
N TYR A 255 -20.97 7.08 -9.88
CA TYR A 255 -20.27 6.00 -10.58
C TYR A 255 -20.17 6.35 -12.07
N THR A 256 -18.96 6.56 -12.57
CA THR A 256 -18.68 6.79 -14.00
C THR A 256 -18.28 5.51 -14.71
N THR A 257 -17.77 4.52 -13.99
CA THR A 257 -17.41 3.20 -14.51
C THR A 257 -17.76 2.12 -13.49
N LEU A 258 -18.48 1.10 -13.95
CA LEU A 258 -18.81 -0.10 -13.18
C LEU A 258 -18.72 -1.30 -14.11
N THR A 259 -17.55 -1.93 -14.17
CA THR A 259 -17.32 -3.17 -14.93
C THR A 259 -16.90 -4.29 -13.99
N SER A 260 -16.72 -5.49 -14.52
CA SER A 260 -16.16 -6.62 -13.77
C SER A 260 -14.68 -6.45 -13.40
N SER A 261 -13.99 -5.45 -13.96
CA SER A 261 -12.55 -5.22 -13.74
C SER A 261 -12.22 -3.86 -13.15
N VAL A 262 -13.06 -2.84 -13.34
CA VAL A 262 -12.80 -1.47 -12.90
C VAL A 262 -14.06 -0.81 -12.34
N VAL A 263 -13.92 -0.15 -11.19
CA VAL A 263 -14.93 0.71 -10.59
C VAL A 263 -14.35 2.12 -10.46
N ALA A 264 -15.02 3.12 -11.01
CA ALA A 264 -14.54 4.50 -10.98
C ALA A 264 -15.67 5.50 -10.77
N GLY A 265 -15.33 6.63 -10.16
CA GLY A 265 -16.32 7.64 -9.82
C GLY A 265 -15.79 8.76 -8.93
N THR A 266 -16.73 9.53 -8.41
CA THR A 266 -16.49 10.63 -7.47
C THR A 266 -17.46 10.55 -6.31
N PHE A 267 -17.11 11.17 -5.18
CA PHE A 267 -17.97 11.24 -4.01
C PHE A 267 -17.71 12.47 -3.14
N SER A 268 -18.71 12.82 -2.34
CA SER A 268 -18.59 13.73 -1.22
C SER A 268 -19.62 13.36 -0.18
N LEU A 269 -19.24 13.40 1.10
CA LEU A 269 -20.11 12.97 2.19
C LEU A 269 -19.74 13.67 3.50
N THR A 270 -20.66 13.64 4.46
CA THR A 270 -20.38 13.93 5.87
C THR A 270 -20.48 12.63 6.64
N ALA A 271 -19.41 12.29 7.36
CA ALA A 271 -19.37 11.16 8.29
C ALA A 271 -19.58 11.68 9.72
N THR A 272 -20.47 11.05 10.47
CA THR A 272 -20.81 11.41 11.85
C THR A 272 -20.51 10.24 12.78
N HIS A 273 -19.67 10.47 13.78
CA HIS A 273 -19.34 9.44 14.77
C HIS A 273 -20.62 9.02 15.52
N PRO A 274 -20.92 7.72 15.66
CA PRO A 274 -22.20 7.25 16.18
C PRO A 274 -22.46 7.71 17.62
N GLU A 275 -21.44 7.71 18.47
CA GLU A 275 -21.57 8.10 19.88
C GLU A 275 -21.35 9.59 20.14
N THR A 276 -20.19 10.14 19.74
CA THR A 276 -19.80 11.52 20.06
C THR A 276 -20.48 12.57 19.18
N LYS A 277 -21.10 12.15 18.07
CA LYS A 277 -21.71 13.01 17.05
C LYS A 277 -20.72 14.01 16.41
N ALA A 278 -19.42 13.82 16.60
CA ALA A 278 -18.38 14.54 15.88
C ALA A 278 -18.52 14.29 14.37
N LYS A 279 -18.22 15.30 13.56
CA LYS A 279 -18.38 15.25 12.10
C LYS A 279 -17.05 15.38 11.41
N ILE A 280 -16.87 14.60 10.35
CA ILE A 280 -15.78 14.73 9.37
C ILE A 280 -16.42 15.05 8.03
N VAL A 281 -15.98 16.14 7.42
CA VAL A 281 -16.46 16.58 6.10
C VAL A 281 -15.50 16.05 5.05
N ILE A 282 -16.02 15.20 4.16
CA ILE A 282 -15.26 14.53 3.13
C ILE A 282 -15.62 15.09 1.76
N THR A 283 -14.63 15.68 1.10
CA THR A 283 -14.80 16.41 -0.17
C THR A 283 -13.79 15.96 -1.20
N ALA A 284 -14.01 16.36 -2.46
CA ALA A 284 -13.13 16.03 -3.58
C ALA A 284 -12.79 14.53 -3.70
N GLY A 285 -13.74 13.67 -3.33
CA GLY A 285 -13.59 12.23 -3.39
C GLY A 285 -13.56 11.77 -4.83
N THR A 286 -12.55 10.98 -5.19
CA THR A 286 -12.43 10.29 -6.48
C THR A 286 -11.94 8.87 -6.24
N PHE A 287 -12.38 7.92 -7.04
CA PHE A 287 -11.85 6.56 -7.02
C PHE A 287 -11.75 6.01 -8.44
N LYS A 288 -10.72 5.21 -8.68
CA LYS A 288 -10.58 4.35 -9.85
C LYS A 288 -9.83 3.10 -9.41
N GLU A 289 -10.55 2.01 -9.28
CA GLU A 289 -10.09 0.83 -8.53
C GLU A 289 -10.33 -0.44 -9.31
N LYS A 290 -9.49 -1.45 -9.06
CA LYS A 290 -9.70 -2.78 -9.60
C LYS A 290 -10.91 -3.42 -8.93
N ALA A 291 -11.89 -3.78 -9.74
CA ALA A 291 -13.02 -4.58 -9.27
C ALA A 291 -12.51 -6.02 -9.05
N PRO A 292 -12.73 -6.62 -7.87
CA PRO A 292 -12.30 -7.97 -7.65
C PRO A 292 -13.16 -9.00 -8.38
N LEU A 293 -12.52 -10.08 -8.80
CA LEU A 293 -13.21 -11.29 -9.22
C LEU A 293 -13.68 -12.00 -7.95
N PHE A 294 -14.99 -11.93 -7.70
CA PHE A 294 -15.67 -12.63 -6.61
C PHE A 294 -16.29 -13.93 -7.10
#